data_AF-A0A2E4WEU0-F1
#
_entry.id   AF-A0A2E4WEU0-F1
#
_cell.length_a   1.000
_cell.length_b   1.000
_cell.length_c   1.000
_cell.angle_alpha   90.00
_cell.angle_beta   90.00
_cell.angle_gamma   90.00
#
_symmetry.space_group_name_H-M   'P 1'
#
loop_
_entity.id
_entity.type
_entity.pdbx_description
1 polymer ?
#
loop_
_entity_poly.entity_id
_entity_poly.type
_entity_poly.pdbx_seq_one_letter_code
_entity_poly.pdbx_strand_id
1 'polypeptide(L)'
;MKYLIKKIFIYNLFMILLLISIAKSDEKGCFSYDCLKDRNIDITIIFDNSLFSEFNLRELLSSNFNYINDFYHQQFKIKWNIKNVNNFNQNKRIDNISELYSFHKKEIKKIIKDSEANIGLVIAGNNIKGLGIAGTFSNIAIVSNLNNLDHKKGSIIIAHELGHLFGAWHTQKPFDFMLYKGANKFDVSKESKAIIKLMRNYNFNPDSILTNEILLKRISRIYKRHHARHEIDPVARLLTDRGIEYFESKNYLQAEYILKRSLKFHGRWGKTRMVLSKTLFELNKFNDSFIELTRAVFFGEKPDYIFEKKLRDKFIELQKNNPDIENPFDV
;
A
#
# COMPACT_ATOMS: atom_id res chain seq x y z
N MET A 1 -43.44 39.25 -9.56
CA MET A 1 -42.76 39.26 -8.24
C MET A 1 -42.98 37.97 -7.43
N LYS A 2 -44.23 37.54 -7.14
CA LYS A 2 -44.52 36.31 -6.36
C LYS A 2 -43.89 35.02 -6.91
N TYR A 3 -43.80 34.88 -8.23
CA TYR A 3 -43.24 33.69 -8.90
C TYR A 3 -41.71 33.56 -8.75
N LEU A 4 -41.00 34.70 -8.74
CA LEU A 4 -39.54 34.75 -8.59
C LEU A 4 -39.14 34.37 -7.15
N ILE A 5 -39.90 34.86 -6.17
CA ILE A 5 -39.72 34.55 -4.74
C ILE A 5 -39.90 33.05 -4.48
N LYS A 6 -40.91 32.41 -5.12
CA LYS A 6 -41.15 30.96 -4.98
C LYS A 6 -40.01 30.12 -5.56
N LYS A 7 -39.43 30.51 -6.70
CA LYS A 7 -38.27 29.81 -7.30
C LYS A 7 -37.02 29.93 -6.44
N ILE A 8 -36.72 31.12 -5.91
CA ILE A 8 -35.58 31.34 -5.02
C ILE A 8 -35.73 30.49 -3.75
N PHE A 9 -36.95 30.41 -3.19
CA PHE A 9 -37.21 29.60 -2.00
C PHE A 9 -37.00 28.09 -2.26
N ILE A 10 -37.49 27.57 -3.38
CA ILE A 10 -37.30 26.15 -3.76
C ILE A 10 -35.82 25.82 -3.99
N TYR A 11 -35.08 26.71 -4.67
CA TYR A 11 -33.65 26.52 -4.91
C TYR A 11 -32.85 26.53 -3.60
N ASN A 12 -33.12 27.49 -2.70
CA ASN A 12 -32.47 27.54 -1.39
C ASN A 12 -32.82 26.32 -0.53
N LEU A 13 -34.07 25.86 -0.56
CA LEU A 13 -34.47 24.64 0.15
C LEU A 13 -33.72 23.42 -0.38
N PHE A 14 -33.57 23.30 -1.71
CA PHE A 14 -32.81 22.22 -2.33
C PHE A 14 -31.32 22.28 -1.96
N MET A 15 -30.71 23.48 -1.97
CA MET A 15 -29.33 23.67 -1.55
C MET A 15 -29.11 23.38 -0.07
N ILE A 16 -30.04 23.76 0.81
CA ILE A 16 -30.00 23.43 2.23
C ILE A 16 -30.11 21.92 2.44
N LEU A 17 -31.02 21.24 1.74
CA LEU A 17 -31.15 19.78 1.79
C LEU A 17 -29.88 19.08 1.27
N LEU A 18 -29.28 19.60 0.20
CA LEU A 18 -28.00 19.12 -0.32
C LEU A 18 -26.88 19.30 0.71
N LEU A 19 -26.78 20.48 1.33
CA LEU A 19 -25.78 20.78 2.36
C LEU A 19 -25.98 19.95 3.63
N ILE A 20 -27.22 19.73 4.08
CA ILE A 20 -27.53 18.83 5.20
C ILE A 20 -27.15 17.38 4.84
N SER A 21 -27.42 16.96 3.60
CA SER A 21 -27.00 15.64 3.12
C SER A 21 -25.47 15.52 3.14
N ILE A 22 -24.74 16.52 2.65
CA ILE A 22 -23.27 16.57 2.65
C ILE A 22 -22.74 16.59 4.10
N ALA A 23 -23.31 17.41 4.98
CA ALA A 23 -22.90 17.50 6.39
C ALA A 23 -23.17 16.20 7.17
N LYS A 24 -24.32 15.55 6.96
CA LYS A 24 -24.61 14.21 7.51
C LYS A 24 -23.67 13.13 6.94
N SER A 25 -23.24 13.31 5.69
CA SER A 25 -22.23 12.45 5.05
C SER A 25 -20.85 12.62 5.72
N ASP A 26 -20.50 13.85 6.07
CA ASP A 26 -19.26 14.21 6.77
C ASP A 26 -19.22 13.70 8.21
N GLU A 27 -20.31 13.83 8.98
CA GLU A 27 -20.38 13.34 10.38
C GLU A 27 -20.30 11.81 10.50
N LYS A 28 -20.68 11.06 9.45
CA LYS A 28 -20.58 9.60 9.40
C LYS A 28 -19.36 9.09 8.62
N GLY A 29 -18.51 10.00 8.13
CA GLY A 29 -17.32 9.69 7.34
C GLY A 29 -17.63 8.97 6.01
N CYS A 30 -18.81 9.20 5.41
CA CYS A 30 -19.19 8.63 4.12
C CYS A 30 -19.40 9.75 3.10
N PHE A 31 -18.54 9.84 2.10
CA PHE A 31 -18.58 10.91 1.10
C PHE A 31 -19.45 10.59 -0.14
N SER A 32 -20.17 9.46 -0.20
CA SER A 32 -21.10 9.18 -1.30
C SER A 32 -22.23 8.20 -0.92
N TYR A 33 -23.29 8.19 -1.73
CA TYR A 33 -24.42 7.24 -1.67
C TYR A 33 -23.98 5.77 -1.85
N ASP A 34 -22.81 5.50 -2.43
CA ASP A 34 -22.29 4.12 -2.67
C ASP A 34 -21.88 3.41 -1.38
N CYS A 35 -21.73 4.14 -0.28
CA CYS A 35 -21.50 3.58 1.06
C CYS A 35 -22.65 2.70 1.59
N LEU A 36 -23.85 2.77 0.98
CA LEU A 36 -25.04 2.08 1.48
C LEU A 36 -25.24 0.69 0.87
N LYS A 37 -24.66 0.40 -0.29
CA LYS A 37 -24.78 -0.91 -0.97
C LYS A 37 -23.65 -1.83 -0.53
N ASP A 38 -23.89 -3.13 -0.41
CA ASP A 38 -22.82 -4.10 -0.16
C ASP A 38 -21.79 -4.10 -1.30
N ARG A 39 -20.50 -4.20 -0.95
CA ARG A 39 -19.39 -4.38 -1.90
C ARG A 39 -18.80 -5.76 -1.68
N ASN A 40 -18.94 -6.61 -2.69
CA ASN A 40 -18.29 -7.90 -2.76
C ASN A 40 -16.90 -7.75 -3.38
N ILE A 41 -15.91 -8.42 -2.79
CA ILE A 41 -14.52 -8.45 -3.27
C ILE A 41 -14.09 -9.91 -3.34
N ASP A 42 -13.72 -10.34 -4.53
CA ASP A 42 -13.36 -11.73 -4.79
C ASP A 42 -11.88 -11.96 -4.49
N ILE A 43 -11.60 -13.03 -3.76
CA ILE A 43 -10.27 -13.45 -3.32
C ILE A 43 -9.94 -14.79 -3.95
N THR A 44 -8.73 -14.91 -4.49
CA THR A 44 -8.11 -16.22 -4.66
C THR A 44 -7.20 -16.52 -3.48
N ILE A 45 -7.36 -17.71 -2.90
CA ILE A 45 -6.42 -18.24 -1.92
C ILE A 45 -5.25 -18.87 -2.67
N ILE A 46 -4.04 -18.63 -2.22
CA ILE A 46 -2.82 -19.20 -2.77
C ILE A 46 -2.05 -19.83 -1.62
N PHE A 47 -1.70 -21.10 -1.70
CA PHE A 47 -1.02 -21.79 -0.61
C PHE A 47 0.00 -22.81 -1.13
N ASP A 48 0.93 -23.21 -0.28
CA ASP A 48 1.95 -24.19 -0.62
C ASP A 48 1.60 -25.60 -0.15
N ASN A 49 1.39 -26.51 -1.11
CA ASN A 49 1.03 -27.90 -0.85
C ASN A 49 2.03 -28.64 0.05
N SER A 50 3.31 -28.29 0.02
CA SER A 50 4.34 -28.92 0.86
C SER A 50 4.14 -28.63 2.35
N LEU A 51 3.27 -27.67 2.69
CA LEU A 51 3.07 -27.16 4.05
C LEU A 51 1.68 -27.52 4.62
N PHE A 52 0.79 -28.14 3.82
CA PHE A 52 -0.61 -28.39 4.20
C PHE A 52 -1.04 -29.85 4.01
N SER A 53 -0.23 -30.81 4.47
CA SER A 53 -0.58 -32.24 4.45
C SER A 53 -1.55 -32.67 5.58
N GLU A 54 -1.74 -31.85 6.62
CA GLU A 54 -2.38 -32.28 7.89
C GLU A 54 -3.56 -31.42 8.36
N PHE A 55 -4.03 -30.42 7.60
CA PHE A 55 -5.02 -29.47 8.11
C PHE A 55 -6.12 -29.08 7.11
N ASN A 56 -7.36 -28.99 7.60
CA ASN A 56 -8.53 -28.60 6.80
C ASN A 56 -8.52 -27.09 6.51
N LEU A 57 -7.74 -26.69 5.50
CA LEU A 57 -7.62 -25.31 5.02
C LEU A 57 -8.98 -24.64 4.81
N ARG A 58 -9.96 -25.37 4.29
CA ARG A 58 -11.32 -24.86 4.04
C ARG A 58 -12.03 -24.46 5.33
N GLU A 59 -11.91 -25.25 6.39
CA GLU A 59 -12.55 -24.98 7.68
C GLU A 59 -11.94 -23.77 8.38
N LEU A 60 -10.61 -23.66 8.41
CA LEU A 60 -9.92 -22.47 8.93
C LEU A 60 -10.32 -21.21 8.19
N LEU A 61 -10.32 -21.27 6.86
CA LEU A 61 -10.69 -20.12 6.06
C LEU A 61 -12.15 -19.75 6.27
N SER A 62 -13.06 -20.73 6.33
CA SER A 62 -14.49 -20.45 6.59
C SER A 62 -14.68 -19.78 7.94
N SER A 63 -14.06 -20.32 8.99
CA SER A 63 -14.10 -19.74 10.34
C SER A 63 -13.50 -18.32 10.36
N ASN A 64 -12.34 -18.12 9.74
CA ASN A 64 -11.68 -16.84 9.73
C ASN A 64 -12.48 -15.77 8.97
N PHE A 65 -12.97 -16.14 7.78
CA PHE A 65 -13.72 -15.21 6.94
C PHE A 65 -15.10 -14.87 7.50
N ASN A 66 -15.69 -15.67 8.38
CA ASN A 66 -16.88 -15.27 9.13
C ASN A 66 -16.59 -14.03 10.00
N TYR A 67 -15.54 -14.08 10.84
CA TYR A 67 -15.16 -12.94 11.68
C TYR A 67 -14.74 -11.71 10.86
N ILE A 68 -13.96 -11.94 9.79
CA ILE A 68 -13.49 -10.85 8.92
C ILE A 68 -14.69 -10.19 8.23
N ASN A 69 -15.62 -10.97 7.67
CA ASN A 69 -16.78 -10.44 6.97
C ASN A 69 -17.73 -9.72 7.92
N ASP A 70 -17.96 -10.23 9.13
CA ASP A 70 -18.78 -9.54 10.13
C ASP A 70 -18.20 -8.15 10.44
N PHE A 71 -16.89 -8.07 10.71
CA PHE A 71 -16.19 -6.82 10.98
C PHE A 71 -16.24 -5.86 9.78
N TYR A 72 -15.81 -6.32 8.60
CA TYR A 72 -15.74 -5.47 7.40
C TYR A 72 -17.12 -5.03 6.91
N HIS A 73 -18.14 -5.89 7.02
CA HIS A 73 -19.51 -5.53 6.66
C HIS A 73 -20.08 -4.51 7.64
N GLN A 74 -19.91 -4.70 8.96
CA GLN A 74 -20.41 -3.75 9.95
C GLN A 74 -19.75 -2.37 9.81
N GLN A 75 -18.44 -2.31 9.56
CA GLN A 75 -17.70 -1.04 9.52
C GLN A 75 -17.73 -0.36 8.16
N PHE A 76 -17.74 -1.15 7.07
CA PHE A 76 -17.46 -0.67 5.71
C PHE A 76 -18.43 -1.17 4.64
N LYS A 77 -19.39 -2.03 4.97
CA LYS A 77 -20.25 -2.70 3.98
C LYS A 77 -19.45 -3.46 2.92
N ILE A 78 -18.37 -4.12 3.33
CA ILE A 78 -17.51 -4.95 2.47
C ILE A 78 -17.72 -6.42 2.87
N LYS A 79 -17.83 -7.28 1.86
CA LYS A 79 -17.82 -8.74 2.00
C LYS A 79 -16.72 -9.31 1.11
N TRP A 80 -15.91 -10.17 1.68
CA TRP A 80 -14.83 -10.88 1.03
C TRP A 80 -15.30 -12.29 0.68
N ASN A 81 -15.17 -12.65 -0.60
CA ASN A 81 -15.63 -13.92 -1.13
C ASN A 81 -14.45 -14.74 -1.62
N ILE A 82 -14.26 -15.93 -1.07
CA ILE A 82 -13.26 -16.87 -1.61
C ILE A 82 -13.83 -17.46 -2.90
N LYS A 83 -13.27 -17.07 -4.05
CA LYS A 83 -13.67 -17.53 -5.37
C LYS A 83 -12.95 -18.82 -5.75
N ASN A 84 -11.63 -18.83 -5.54
CA ASN A 84 -10.75 -19.92 -5.97
C ASN A 84 -9.71 -20.24 -4.90
N VAL A 85 -9.20 -21.46 -4.94
CA VAL A 85 -8.12 -21.95 -4.08
C VAL A 85 -7.07 -22.57 -5.00
N ASN A 86 -5.89 -21.97 -5.04
CA ASN A 86 -4.81 -22.31 -5.96
C ASN A 86 -3.56 -22.75 -5.20
N ASN A 87 -2.85 -23.70 -5.77
CA ASN A 87 -1.61 -24.22 -5.20
C ASN A 87 -0.42 -23.45 -5.79
N PHE A 88 0.63 -23.32 -4.99
CA PHE A 88 1.84 -22.59 -5.35
C PHE A 88 3.05 -23.27 -4.70
N ASN A 89 4.06 -23.65 -5.48
CA ASN A 89 5.20 -24.39 -4.94
C ASN A 89 6.35 -23.43 -4.59
N GLN A 90 6.67 -23.30 -3.30
CA GLN A 90 7.86 -22.56 -2.87
C GLN A 90 9.11 -23.40 -3.16
N ASN A 91 9.61 -23.32 -4.39
CA ASN A 91 10.83 -24.01 -4.82
C ASN A 91 12.13 -23.48 -4.16
N LYS A 92 12.02 -22.61 -3.14
CA LYS A 92 13.13 -21.97 -2.44
C LYS A 92 12.86 -21.92 -0.95
N ARG A 93 13.92 -22.09 -0.15
CA ARG A 93 13.87 -21.78 1.28
C ARG A 93 13.65 -20.28 1.46
N ILE A 94 12.64 -19.92 2.25
CA ILE A 94 12.29 -18.53 2.57
C ILE A 94 12.41 -18.35 4.08
N ASP A 95 13.23 -17.39 4.53
CA ASP A 95 13.47 -17.17 5.96
C ASP A 95 12.48 -16.16 6.57
N ASN A 96 11.91 -15.25 5.75
CA ASN A 96 10.94 -14.25 6.19
C ASN A 96 9.92 -13.87 5.11
N ILE A 97 8.77 -13.31 5.52
CA ILE A 97 7.68 -12.98 4.59
C ILE A 97 8.03 -11.92 3.54
N SER A 98 8.99 -11.03 3.83
CA SER A 98 9.39 -9.96 2.91
C SER A 98 10.17 -10.52 1.72
N GLU A 99 10.99 -11.53 1.95
CA GLU A 99 11.62 -12.33 0.89
C GLU A 99 10.58 -13.08 0.06
N LEU A 100 9.60 -13.71 0.72
CA LEU A 100 8.51 -14.42 0.02
C LEU A 100 7.80 -13.47 -0.96
N TYR A 101 7.38 -12.31 -0.45
CA TYR A 101 6.72 -11.29 -1.24
C TYR A 101 7.62 -10.86 -2.40
N SER A 102 8.89 -10.52 -2.14
CA SER A 102 9.80 -10.00 -3.15
C SER A 102 10.12 -11.00 -4.25
N PHE A 103 10.37 -12.27 -3.92
CA PHE A 103 10.74 -13.29 -4.88
C PHE A 103 9.57 -13.76 -5.74
N HIS A 104 8.36 -13.80 -5.18
CA HIS A 104 7.22 -14.43 -5.84
C HIS A 104 6.11 -13.47 -6.27
N LYS A 105 6.24 -12.15 -6.02
CA LYS A 105 5.24 -11.13 -6.42
C LYS A 105 4.74 -11.30 -7.85
N LYS A 106 5.62 -11.53 -8.83
CA LYS A 106 5.25 -11.66 -10.25
C LYS A 106 4.39 -12.90 -10.52
N GLU A 107 4.76 -14.03 -9.91
CA GLU A 107 4.04 -15.29 -10.05
C GLU A 107 2.67 -15.22 -9.35
N ILE A 108 2.63 -14.69 -8.13
CA ILE A 108 1.40 -14.44 -7.38
C ILE A 108 0.45 -13.53 -8.18
N LYS A 109 0.96 -12.42 -8.75
CA LYS A 109 0.16 -11.52 -9.60
C LYS A 109 -0.45 -12.26 -10.81
N LYS A 110 0.29 -13.20 -11.40
CA LYS A 110 -0.20 -14.01 -12.52
C LYS A 110 -1.36 -14.90 -12.07
N ILE A 111 -1.22 -15.63 -10.97
CA ILE A 111 -2.29 -16.49 -10.41
C ILE A 111 -3.55 -15.68 -10.11
N ILE A 112 -3.42 -14.47 -9.53
CA ILE A 112 -4.56 -13.59 -9.26
C ILE A 112 -5.28 -13.21 -10.56
N LYS A 113 -4.52 -12.84 -11.60
CA LYS A 113 -5.09 -12.49 -12.90
C LYS A 113 -5.81 -13.68 -13.54
N ASP A 114 -5.17 -14.85 -13.56
CA ASP A 114 -5.70 -16.06 -14.20
C ASP A 114 -6.95 -16.60 -13.47
N SER A 115 -7.06 -16.36 -12.16
CA SER A 115 -8.23 -16.71 -11.35
C SER A 115 -9.38 -15.69 -11.41
N GLU A 116 -9.20 -14.59 -12.15
CA GLU A 116 -10.15 -13.47 -12.24
C GLU A 116 -10.62 -12.96 -10.86
N ALA A 117 -9.73 -13.00 -9.86
CA ALA A 117 -9.99 -12.47 -8.53
C ALA A 117 -9.56 -11.01 -8.44
N ASN A 118 -10.11 -10.26 -7.48
CA ASN A 118 -9.66 -8.90 -7.21
C ASN A 118 -8.31 -8.90 -6.48
N ILE A 119 -8.13 -9.82 -5.54
CA ILE A 119 -6.91 -9.94 -4.74
C ILE A 119 -6.49 -11.40 -4.56
N GLY A 120 -5.22 -11.61 -4.22
CA GLY A 120 -4.69 -12.88 -3.74
C GLY A 120 -4.33 -12.81 -2.26
N LEU A 121 -4.81 -13.80 -1.50
CA LEU A 121 -4.36 -14.06 -0.13
C LEU A 121 -3.44 -15.28 -0.14
N VAL A 122 -2.15 -15.05 0.05
CA VAL A 122 -1.15 -16.11 0.15
C VAL A 122 -1.06 -16.59 1.59
N ILE A 123 -1.21 -17.89 1.80
CA ILE A 123 -0.97 -18.53 3.09
C ILE A 123 0.36 -19.25 3.00
N ALA A 124 1.38 -18.60 3.54
CA ALA A 124 2.70 -19.18 3.69
C ALA A 124 2.72 -20.12 4.91
N GLY A 125 3.45 -21.23 4.82
CA GLY A 125 3.47 -22.23 5.88
C GLY A 125 4.31 -21.84 7.09
N ASN A 126 4.78 -22.86 7.81
CA ASN A 126 5.31 -22.72 9.17
C ASN A 126 6.74 -22.16 9.20
N ASN A 127 7.09 -21.53 10.32
CA ASN A 127 8.43 -21.07 10.69
C ASN A 127 9.01 -19.94 9.82
N ILE A 128 8.16 -19.21 9.09
CA ILE A 128 8.57 -18.00 8.39
C ILE A 128 8.52 -16.82 9.37
N LYS A 129 9.59 -16.02 9.44
CA LYS A 129 9.62 -14.83 10.30
C LYS A 129 8.66 -13.76 9.78
N GLY A 130 7.82 -13.24 10.67
CA GLY A 130 6.71 -12.32 10.36
C GLY A 130 5.37 -13.04 10.36
N LEU A 131 4.27 -12.29 10.52
CA LEU A 131 2.90 -12.83 10.54
C LEU A 131 2.08 -12.43 9.32
N GLY A 132 2.37 -11.28 8.73
CA GLY A 132 1.65 -10.76 7.58
C GLY A 132 2.39 -9.63 6.88
N ILE A 133 2.22 -9.56 5.56
CA ILE A 133 2.69 -8.46 4.71
C ILE A 133 1.72 -8.24 3.57
N ALA A 134 1.41 -6.98 3.31
CA ALA A 134 0.65 -6.54 2.16
C ALA A 134 1.31 -5.31 1.53
N GLY A 135 1.26 -5.24 0.20
CA GLY A 135 1.62 -4.02 -0.50
C GLY A 135 0.52 -2.97 -0.33
N THR A 136 0.87 -1.74 0.03
CA THR A 136 -0.09 -0.64 0.09
C THR A 136 -0.72 -0.40 -1.29
N PHE A 137 -2.05 -0.38 -1.36
CA PHE A 137 -2.81 -0.35 -2.63
C PHE A 137 -2.53 -1.54 -3.57
N SER A 138 -1.90 -2.60 -3.10
CA SER A 138 -1.66 -3.81 -3.90
C SER A 138 -2.91 -4.67 -3.98
N ASN A 139 -2.81 -5.77 -4.73
CA ASN A 139 -3.76 -6.86 -4.76
C ASN A 139 -3.21 -8.14 -4.10
N ILE A 140 -2.11 -8.04 -3.35
CA ILE A 140 -1.46 -9.18 -2.70
C ILE A 140 -1.36 -8.93 -1.20
N ALA A 141 -1.94 -9.84 -0.42
CA ALA A 141 -1.69 -10.02 1.00
C ALA A 141 -1.08 -11.39 1.23
N ILE A 142 -0.11 -11.48 2.13
CA ILE A 142 0.57 -12.72 2.51
C ILE A 142 0.51 -12.83 4.02
N VAL A 143 0.11 -13.99 4.52
CA VAL A 143 0.06 -14.32 5.95
C VAL A 143 0.77 -15.63 6.19
N SER A 144 1.36 -15.80 7.37
CA SER A 144 2.14 -16.98 7.74
C SER A 144 1.76 -17.50 9.13
N ASN A 145 2.13 -18.75 9.40
CA ASN A 145 1.98 -19.38 10.72
C ASN A 145 0.54 -19.40 11.26
N LEU A 146 -0.48 -19.37 10.38
CA LEU A 146 -1.89 -19.30 10.80
C LEU A 146 -2.35 -20.51 11.62
N ASN A 147 -1.77 -21.68 11.37
CA ASN A 147 -2.07 -22.91 12.11
C ASN A 147 -1.63 -22.86 13.58
N ASN A 148 -0.65 -22.02 13.92
CA ASN A 148 -0.16 -21.85 15.29
C ASN A 148 -0.98 -20.82 16.07
N LEU A 149 -2.04 -20.27 15.47
CA LEU A 149 -2.86 -19.21 16.02
C LEU A 149 -4.30 -19.70 16.18
N ASP A 150 -4.96 -19.22 17.23
CA ASP A 150 -6.41 -19.39 17.32
C ASP A 150 -7.11 -18.67 16.14
N HIS A 151 -8.29 -19.17 15.76
CA HIS A 151 -9.06 -18.63 14.63
C HIS A 151 -9.23 -17.11 14.70
N LYS A 152 -9.52 -16.56 15.90
CA LYS A 152 -9.76 -15.14 16.07
C LYS A 152 -8.49 -14.31 15.79
N LYS A 153 -7.34 -14.72 16.31
CA LYS A 153 -6.05 -14.06 16.04
C LYS A 153 -5.67 -14.17 14.56
N GLY A 154 -5.81 -15.35 13.96
CA GLY A 154 -5.57 -15.53 12.53
C GLY A 154 -6.46 -14.61 11.68
N SER A 155 -7.73 -14.48 12.06
CA SER A 155 -8.69 -13.58 11.40
C SER A 155 -8.27 -12.11 11.50
N ILE A 156 -7.79 -11.66 12.66
CA ILE A 156 -7.35 -10.28 12.87
C ILE A 156 -6.12 -9.96 12.02
N ILE A 157 -5.16 -10.88 11.92
CA ILE A 157 -3.97 -10.71 11.08
C ILE A 157 -4.37 -10.62 9.61
N ILE A 158 -5.23 -11.52 9.12
CA ILE A 158 -5.72 -11.44 7.74
C ILE A 158 -6.44 -10.10 7.52
N ALA A 159 -7.32 -9.70 8.44
CA ALA A 159 -8.03 -8.43 8.34
C ALA A 159 -7.09 -7.21 8.30
N HIS A 160 -6.01 -7.24 9.08
CA HIS A 160 -4.95 -6.22 9.09
C HIS A 160 -4.30 -6.08 7.71
N GLU A 161 -3.85 -7.20 7.14
CA GLU A 161 -3.22 -7.20 5.82
C GLU A 161 -4.18 -6.75 4.72
N LEU A 162 -5.46 -7.13 4.80
CA LEU A 162 -6.50 -6.63 3.89
C LEU A 162 -6.71 -5.11 4.02
N GLY A 163 -6.51 -4.53 5.21
CA GLY A 163 -6.58 -3.09 5.43
C GLY A 163 -5.50 -2.33 4.68
N HIS A 164 -4.28 -2.88 4.63
CA HIS A 164 -3.17 -2.29 3.86
C HIS A 164 -3.46 -2.25 2.35
N LEU A 165 -4.24 -3.19 1.80
CA LEU A 165 -4.64 -3.16 0.39
C LEU A 165 -5.51 -1.95 0.03
N PHE A 166 -6.21 -1.36 1.01
CA PHE A 166 -6.93 -0.08 0.86
C PHE A 166 -6.06 1.15 1.13
N GLY A 167 -4.78 0.96 1.46
CA GLY A 167 -3.86 2.04 1.82
C GLY A 167 -3.88 2.44 3.29
N ALA A 168 -4.51 1.64 4.17
CA ALA A 168 -4.37 1.85 5.60
C ALA A 168 -2.91 1.68 6.01
N TRP A 169 -2.45 2.49 6.97
CA TRP A 169 -1.12 2.44 7.56
C TRP A 169 -1.22 1.99 9.01
N HIS A 170 -0.09 1.63 9.61
CA HIS A 170 -0.13 1.23 11.01
C HIS A 170 -0.50 2.40 11.91
N THR A 171 -1.37 2.14 12.88
CA THR A 171 -1.69 3.10 13.92
C THR A 171 -0.91 2.81 15.20
N GLN A 172 -0.82 3.82 16.06
CA GLN A 172 -0.33 3.69 17.43
C GLN A 172 -1.48 3.45 18.43
N LYS A 173 -2.72 3.30 17.94
CA LYS A 173 -3.91 3.15 18.79
C LYS A 173 -4.00 1.69 19.23
N PRO A 174 -3.94 1.39 20.54
CA PRO A 174 -3.85 0.02 21.04
C PRO A 174 -5.08 -0.84 20.71
N PHE A 175 -6.17 -0.19 20.31
CA PHE A 175 -7.41 -0.87 19.96
C PHE A 175 -7.60 -1.09 18.46
N ASP A 176 -6.90 -0.35 17.60
CA ASP A 176 -7.15 -0.40 16.16
C ASP A 176 -6.61 -1.70 15.57
N PHE A 177 -7.37 -2.30 14.65
CA PHE A 177 -6.94 -3.53 14.00
C PHE A 177 -5.64 -3.35 13.18
N MET A 178 -5.32 -2.13 12.73
CA MET A 178 -4.06 -1.72 12.10
C MET A 178 -2.96 -1.36 13.12
N LEU A 179 -3.03 -1.78 14.39
CA LEU A 179 -1.98 -1.52 15.38
C LEU A 179 -0.62 -2.11 14.94
N TYR A 180 0.43 -1.29 14.93
CA TYR A 180 1.79 -1.70 14.50
C TYR A 180 2.41 -2.87 15.31
N LYS A 181 1.97 -3.04 16.56
CA LYS A 181 2.41 -4.13 17.47
C LYS A 181 1.64 -5.44 17.27
N GLY A 182 0.65 -5.46 16.36
CA GLY A 182 -0.31 -6.54 16.21
C GLY A 182 -1.53 -6.32 17.09
N ALA A 183 -2.70 -6.26 16.47
CA ALA A 183 -3.98 -6.11 17.17
C ALA A 183 -4.46 -7.44 17.75
N ASN A 184 -5.23 -7.37 18.84
CA ASN A 184 -5.85 -8.53 19.49
C ASN A 184 -7.39 -8.50 19.43
N LYS A 185 -7.98 -7.49 18.78
CA LYS A 185 -9.42 -7.33 18.63
C LYS A 185 -9.81 -6.67 17.30
N PHE A 186 -11.04 -6.91 16.90
CA PHE A 186 -11.71 -6.26 15.77
C PHE A 186 -12.30 -4.92 16.19
N ASP A 187 -11.48 -3.88 16.18
CA ASP A 187 -11.90 -2.53 16.50
C ASP A 187 -11.17 -1.53 15.59
N VAL A 188 -11.78 -0.37 15.35
CA VAL A 188 -11.35 0.55 14.30
C VAL A 188 -11.36 2.00 14.80
N SER A 189 -10.22 2.64 14.66
CA SER A 189 -10.00 4.06 14.89
C SER A 189 -10.59 4.91 13.76
N LYS A 190 -10.60 6.22 13.99
CA LYS A 190 -11.12 7.18 13.00
C LYS A 190 -10.24 7.19 11.74
N GLU A 191 -8.93 7.03 11.89
CA GLU A 191 -7.96 7.02 10.80
C GLU A 191 -8.11 5.82 9.87
N SER A 192 -8.07 4.60 10.41
CA SER A 192 -8.28 3.37 9.63
C SER A 192 -9.66 3.38 8.97
N LYS A 193 -10.68 3.88 9.69
CA LYS A 193 -12.03 3.99 9.15
C LYS A 193 -12.13 4.97 7.98
N ALA A 194 -11.48 6.14 8.09
CA ALA A 194 -11.54 7.17 7.06
C ALA A 194 -10.88 6.71 5.75
N ILE A 195 -9.71 6.09 5.82
CA ILE A 195 -9.00 5.64 4.62
C ILE A 195 -9.71 4.48 3.93
N ILE A 196 -10.18 3.47 4.68
CA ILE A 196 -10.89 2.32 4.10
C ILE A 196 -12.22 2.76 3.49
N LYS A 197 -12.96 3.68 4.13
CA LYS A 197 -14.17 4.23 3.52
C LYS A 197 -13.89 5.05 2.26
N LEU A 198 -12.83 5.85 2.25
CA LEU A 198 -12.42 6.61 1.05
C LEU A 198 -12.08 5.67 -0.11
N MET A 199 -11.39 4.57 0.19
CA MET A 199 -10.86 3.62 -0.79
C MET A 199 -11.75 2.40 -0.99
N ARG A 200 -12.95 2.38 -0.42
CA ARG A 200 -13.86 1.23 -0.41
C ARG A 200 -14.13 0.62 -1.80
N ASN A 201 -14.27 1.48 -2.81
CA ASN A 201 -14.56 1.07 -4.19
C ASN A 201 -13.30 0.93 -5.06
N TYR A 202 -12.12 1.03 -4.45
CA TYR A 202 -10.86 0.74 -5.12
C TYR A 202 -10.87 -0.69 -5.67
N ASN A 203 -10.39 -0.86 -6.90
CA ASN A 203 -10.39 -2.14 -7.60
C ASN A 203 -9.10 -2.94 -7.42
N PHE A 204 -8.22 -2.53 -6.50
CA PHE A 204 -6.92 -3.16 -6.25
C PHE A 204 -5.96 -3.12 -7.44
N ASN A 205 -6.20 -2.21 -8.39
CA ASN A 205 -5.26 -1.90 -9.46
C ASN A 205 -4.61 -0.53 -9.21
N PRO A 206 -3.32 -0.47 -8.84
CA PRO A 206 -2.61 0.78 -8.57
C PRO A 206 -2.74 1.81 -9.71
N ASP A 207 -2.76 1.34 -10.96
CA ASP A 207 -2.88 2.19 -12.14
C ASP A 207 -4.14 3.04 -12.16
N SER A 208 -5.22 2.56 -11.56
CA SER A 208 -6.50 3.26 -11.52
C SER A 208 -6.47 4.56 -10.70
N ILE A 209 -5.47 4.75 -9.84
CA ILE A 209 -5.38 5.90 -8.93
C ILE A 209 -4.12 6.76 -9.13
N LEU A 210 -3.10 6.26 -9.84
CA LEU A 210 -1.79 6.94 -9.99
C LEU A 210 -1.87 8.35 -10.60
N THR A 211 -2.84 8.61 -11.46
CA THR A 211 -3.06 9.89 -12.14
C THR A 211 -4.12 10.77 -11.47
N ASN A 212 -4.84 10.25 -10.46
CA ASN A 212 -5.92 10.98 -9.80
C ASN A 212 -5.38 11.85 -8.65
N GLU A 213 -4.81 13.00 -9.00
CA GLU A 213 -4.21 13.95 -8.05
C GLU A 213 -5.16 14.39 -6.93
N ILE A 214 -6.46 14.51 -7.21
CA ILE A 214 -7.46 14.89 -6.20
C ILE A 214 -7.57 13.79 -5.14
N LEU A 215 -7.70 12.53 -5.56
CA LEU A 215 -7.77 11.39 -4.66
C LEU A 215 -6.48 11.23 -3.86
N LEU A 216 -5.31 11.29 -4.52
CA LEU A 216 -4.01 11.18 -3.86
C LEU A 216 -3.83 12.27 -2.78
N LYS A 217 -4.18 13.53 -3.07
CA LYS A 217 -4.15 14.61 -2.08
C LYS A 217 -5.13 14.37 -0.92
N ARG A 218 -6.30 13.77 -1.17
CA ARG A 218 -7.25 13.41 -0.10
C ARG A 218 -6.68 12.33 0.81
N ILE A 219 -6.11 11.26 0.26
CA ILE A 219 -5.45 10.19 1.02
C ILE A 219 -4.35 10.78 1.92
N SER A 220 -3.41 11.53 1.33
CA SER A 220 -2.31 12.15 2.08
C SER A 220 -2.79 13.13 3.16
N ARG A 221 -3.92 13.82 2.93
CA ARG A 221 -4.52 14.70 3.94
C ARG A 221 -5.06 13.90 5.14
N ILE A 222 -5.70 12.76 4.91
CA ILE A 222 -6.13 11.87 6.01
C ILE A 222 -4.90 11.41 6.79
N TYR A 223 -3.87 10.92 6.10
CA TYR A 223 -2.60 10.52 6.70
C TYR A 223 -1.99 11.61 7.60
N LYS A 224 -1.85 12.84 7.09
CA LYS A 224 -1.24 13.97 7.82
C LYS A 224 -2.02 14.38 9.07
N ARG A 225 -3.36 14.37 9.02
CA ARG A 225 -4.23 14.75 10.15
C ARG A 225 -4.07 13.84 11.36
N HIS A 226 -3.70 12.58 11.14
CA HIS A 226 -3.64 11.58 12.20
C HIS A 226 -2.22 11.28 12.68
N HIS A 227 -1.23 12.14 12.33
CA HIS A 227 0.15 12.12 12.83
C HIS A 227 0.75 10.72 12.98
N ALA A 228 0.76 9.94 11.90
CA ALA A 228 1.38 8.62 11.87
C ALA A 228 2.92 8.76 11.96
N ARG A 229 3.43 8.95 13.19
CA ARG A 229 4.87 9.03 13.45
C ARG A 229 5.51 7.70 13.03
N HIS A 230 6.61 7.78 12.31
CA HIS A 230 7.40 6.64 11.82
C HIS A 230 6.74 5.78 10.72
N GLU A 231 5.55 6.14 10.25
CA GLU A 231 4.97 5.55 9.05
C GLU A 231 5.30 6.39 7.80
N ILE A 232 5.15 5.78 6.64
CA ILE A 232 5.33 6.44 5.35
C ILE A 232 3.95 6.83 4.82
N ASP A 233 3.86 7.99 4.16
CA ASP A 233 2.61 8.39 3.50
C ASP A 233 2.26 7.32 2.45
N PRO A 234 1.06 6.71 2.49
CA PRO A 234 0.70 5.62 1.59
C PRO A 234 0.75 6.05 0.12
N VAL A 235 0.54 7.33 -0.20
CA VAL A 235 0.70 7.87 -1.56
C VAL A 235 2.16 7.90 -1.97
N ALA A 236 3.06 8.31 -1.08
CA ALA A 236 4.49 8.26 -1.37
C ALA A 236 4.93 6.81 -1.63
N ARG A 237 4.45 5.86 -0.82
CA ARG A 237 4.71 4.42 -1.02
C ARG A 237 4.26 3.92 -2.39
N LEU A 238 3.01 4.20 -2.77
CA LEU A 238 2.47 3.88 -4.09
C LEU A 238 3.36 4.39 -5.23
N LEU A 239 3.74 5.67 -5.17
CA LEU A 239 4.52 6.32 -6.22
C LEU A 239 5.96 5.78 -6.27
N THR A 240 6.54 5.45 -5.12
CA THR A 240 7.89 4.86 -5.03
C THR A 240 7.91 3.44 -5.56
N ASP A 241 6.92 2.61 -5.22
CA ASP A 241 6.82 1.25 -5.75
C ASP A 241 6.68 1.26 -7.27
N ARG A 242 5.90 2.21 -7.83
CA ARG A 242 5.83 2.40 -9.28
C ARG A 242 7.14 2.94 -9.87
N GLY A 243 7.84 3.82 -9.17
CA GLY A 243 9.16 4.31 -9.60
C GLY A 243 10.20 3.22 -9.69
N ILE A 244 10.18 2.26 -8.75
CA ILE A 244 11.01 1.07 -8.78
C ILE A 244 10.67 0.21 -10.01
N GLU A 245 9.38 -0.02 -10.28
CA GLU A 245 8.94 -0.79 -11.46
C GLU A 245 9.46 -0.14 -12.78
N TYR A 246 9.40 1.18 -12.91
CA TYR A 246 9.96 1.89 -14.07
C TYR A 246 11.49 1.83 -14.13
N PHE A 247 12.17 1.92 -13.00
CA PHE A 247 13.62 1.79 -12.94
C PHE A 247 14.08 0.40 -13.39
N GLU A 248 13.43 -0.66 -12.88
CA GLU A 248 13.70 -2.05 -13.27
C GLU A 248 13.43 -2.31 -14.75
N SER A 249 12.41 -1.65 -15.32
CA SER A 249 12.11 -1.73 -16.76
C SER A 249 12.96 -0.79 -17.63
N LYS A 250 14.00 -0.16 -17.06
CA LYS A 250 14.88 0.82 -17.73
C LYS A 250 14.16 2.06 -18.29
N ASN A 251 12.96 2.37 -17.80
CA ASN A 251 12.22 3.58 -18.16
C ASN A 251 12.58 4.73 -17.21
N TYR A 252 13.84 5.18 -17.28
CA TYR A 252 14.41 6.10 -16.30
C TYR A 252 13.74 7.47 -16.26
N LEU A 253 13.25 7.98 -17.40
CA LEU A 253 12.51 9.26 -17.44
C LEU A 253 11.20 9.19 -16.64
N GLN A 254 10.44 8.09 -16.76
CA GLN A 254 9.22 7.90 -15.97
C GLN A 254 9.52 7.61 -14.50
N ALA A 255 10.60 6.87 -14.22
CA ALA A 255 11.09 6.66 -12.86
C ALA A 255 11.43 8.01 -12.18
N GLU A 256 12.20 8.88 -12.84
CA GLU A 256 12.56 10.21 -12.30
C GLU A 256 11.29 11.02 -11.99
N TYR A 257 10.37 11.09 -12.95
CA TYR A 257 9.11 11.84 -12.81
C TYR A 257 8.28 11.36 -11.61
N ILE A 258 8.04 10.06 -11.49
CA ILE A 258 7.18 9.51 -10.44
C ILE A 258 7.86 9.56 -9.06
N LEU A 259 9.17 9.34 -8.98
CA LEU A 259 9.93 9.41 -7.72
C LEU A 259 9.98 10.85 -7.20
N LYS A 260 10.18 11.85 -8.08
CA LYS A 260 10.06 13.26 -7.70
C LYS A 260 8.65 13.61 -7.23
N ARG A 261 7.60 13.03 -7.81
CA ARG A 261 6.21 13.17 -7.30
C ARG A 261 6.07 12.55 -5.91
N SER A 262 6.61 11.37 -5.67
CA SER A 262 6.59 10.70 -4.35
C SER A 262 7.16 11.61 -3.25
N LEU A 263 8.31 12.25 -3.51
CA LEU A 263 8.96 13.15 -2.56
C LEU A 263 8.14 14.40 -2.22
N LYS A 264 7.16 14.81 -3.05
CA LYS A 264 6.21 15.89 -2.71
C LYS A 264 5.23 15.48 -1.61
N PHE A 265 4.93 14.18 -1.49
CA PHE A 265 4.07 13.64 -0.44
C PHE A 265 4.87 13.31 0.82
N HIS A 266 6.06 12.73 0.67
CA HIS A 266 6.93 12.37 1.79
C HIS A 266 8.42 12.56 1.47
N GLY A 267 8.92 13.78 1.63
CA GLY A 267 10.30 14.13 1.24
C GLY A 267 11.42 13.52 2.08
N ARG A 268 11.12 12.96 3.26
CA ARG A 268 12.13 12.40 4.18
C ARG A 268 12.32 10.89 4.06
N TRP A 269 11.88 10.28 2.96
CA TRP A 269 11.96 8.83 2.82
C TRP A 269 13.22 8.40 2.05
N GLY A 270 14.20 7.87 2.78
CA GLY A 270 15.50 7.44 2.25
C GLY A 270 15.40 6.52 1.03
N LYS A 271 14.57 5.48 1.09
CA LYS A 271 14.34 4.52 -0.01
C LYS A 271 14.00 5.18 -1.35
N THR A 272 13.09 6.16 -1.34
CA THR A 272 12.69 6.87 -2.57
C THR A 272 13.87 7.64 -3.16
N ARG A 273 14.65 8.29 -2.30
CA ARG A 273 15.82 9.08 -2.72
C ARG A 273 16.95 8.19 -3.24
N MET A 274 17.16 7.03 -2.64
CA MET A 274 18.15 6.05 -3.13
C MET A 274 17.81 5.59 -4.55
N VAL A 275 16.56 5.24 -4.81
CA VAL A 275 16.12 4.85 -6.16
C VAL A 275 16.17 6.03 -7.13
N LEU A 276 15.82 7.24 -6.68
CA LEU A 276 15.93 8.45 -7.50
C LEU A 276 17.39 8.75 -7.86
N SER A 277 18.32 8.61 -6.92
CA SER A 277 19.75 8.76 -7.15
C SER A 277 20.26 7.81 -8.23
N LYS A 278 19.97 6.51 -8.11
CA LYS A 278 20.29 5.51 -9.14
C LYS A 278 19.66 5.85 -10.49
N THR A 279 18.42 6.33 -10.50
CA THR A 279 17.73 6.75 -11.72
C THR A 279 18.43 7.95 -12.39
N LEU A 280 18.84 8.94 -11.59
CA LEU A 280 19.55 10.13 -12.08
C LEU A 280 20.93 9.78 -12.62
N PHE A 281 21.62 8.82 -12.01
CA PHE A 281 22.88 8.28 -12.54
C PHE A 281 22.69 7.73 -13.96
N GLU A 282 21.69 6.88 -14.18
CA GLU A 282 21.42 6.27 -15.51
C GLU A 282 20.95 7.33 -16.54
N LEU A 283 20.53 8.51 -16.09
CA LEU A 283 20.19 9.67 -16.94
C LEU A 283 21.36 10.65 -17.13
N ASN A 284 22.57 10.29 -16.70
CA ASN A 284 23.77 11.14 -16.73
C ASN A 284 23.66 12.44 -15.92
N LYS A 285 22.79 12.48 -14.90
CA LYS A 285 22.61 13.61 -13.98
C LYS A 285 23.42 13.38 -12.70
N PHE A 286 24.74 13.32 -12.83
CA PHE A 286 25.64 12.82 -11.78
C PHE A 286 25.65 13.68 -10.50
N ASN A 287 25.61 15.01 -10.62
CA ASN A 287 25.53 15.92 -9.46
C ASN A 287 24.21 15.72 -8.69
N ASP A 288 23.07 15.69 -9.39
CA ASP A 288 21.77 15.42 -8.78
C ASP A 288 21.74 14.02 -8.14
N SER A 289 22.37 13.03 -8.79
CA SER A 289 22.53 11.69 -8.26
C SER A 289 23.27 11.71 -6.92
N PHE A 290 24.40 12.42 -6.82
CA PHE A 290 25.14 12.57 -5.57
C PHE A 290 24.30 13.23 -4.47
N ILE A 291 23.59 14.30 -4.79
CA ILE A 291 22.72 15.01 -3.85
C ILE A 291 21.62 14.08 -3.31
N GLU A 292 20.99 13.27 -4.17
CA GLU A 292 19.96 12.35 -3.72
C GLU A 292 20.51 11.12 -2.97
N LEU A 293 21.73 10.67 -3.29
CA LEU A 293 22.43 9.62 -2.55
C LEU A 293 22.71 10.06 -1.10
N THR A 294 23.34 11.22 -0.94
CA THR A 294 23.66 11.79 0.38
C THR A 294 22.40 12.02 1.22
N ARG A 295 21.34 12.55 0.60
CA ARG A 295 20.04 12.71 1.25
C ARG A 295 19.41 11.36 1.62
N ALA A 296 19.55 10.33 0.78
CA ALA A 296 19.01 9.01 1.08
C ALA A 296 19.61 8.44 2.37
N VAL A 297 20.94 8.50 2.50
CA VAL A 297 21.68 8.06 3.70
C VAL A 297 21.32 8.94 4.91
N PHE A 298 21.28 10.27 4.73
CA PHE A 298 20.86 11.20 5.79
C PHE A 298 19.46 10.87 6.34
N PHE A 299 18.54 10.44 5.48
CA PHE A 299 17.19 10.02 5.86
C PHE A 299 17.09 8.53 6.25
N GLY A 300 18.21 7.88 6.57
CA GLY A 300 18.25 6.56 7.21
C GLY A 300 18.22 5.37 6.26
N GLU A 301 18.38 5.57 4.94
CA GLU A 301 18.59 4.44 4.03
C GLU A 301 19.97 3.83 4.26
N LYS A 302 20.08 2.49 4.20
CA LYS A 302 21.38 1.84 4.25
C LYS A 302 22.24 2.27 3.06
N PRO A 303 23.53 2.60 3.27
CA PRO A 303 24.44 2.90 2.17
C PRO A 303 24.49 1.74 1.16
N ASP A 304 24.44 2.09 -0.13
CA ASP A 304 24.72 1.16 -1.21
C ASP A 304 26.16 1.41 -1.69
N TYR A 305 27.12 0.75 -1.04
CA TYR A 305 28.54 0.95 -1.30
C TYR A 305 28.95 0.63 -2.74
N ILE A 306 28.25 -0.30 -3.40
CA ILE A 306 28.51 -0.65 -4.79
C ILE A 306 28.13 0.52 -5.68
N PHE A 307 26.94 1.08 -5.48
CA PHE A 307 26.48 2.23 -6.23
C PHE A 307 27.27 3.50 -5.91
N GLU A 308 27.61 3.74 -4.64
CA GLU A 308 28.44 4.86 -4.21
C GLU A 308 29.80 4.85 -4.92
N LYS A 309 30.47 3.68 -4.94
CA LYS A 309 31.72 3.50 -5.68
C LYS A 309 31.53 3.76 -7.17
N LYS A 310 30.47 3.22 -7.79
CA LYS A 310 30.15 3.45 -9.21
C LYS A 310 30.01 4.95 -9.52
N LEU A 311 29.36 5.72 -8.65
CA LEU A 311 29.19 7.16 -8.82
C LEU A 311 30.52 7.92 -8.62
N ARG A 312 31.31 7.56 -7.60
CA ARG A 312 32.65 8.13 -7.37
C ARG A 312 33.58 7.90 -8.56
N ASP A 313 33.67 6.66 -9.04
CA ASP A 313 34.51 6.29 -10.19
C ASP A 313 34.10 7.07 -11.44
N LYS A 314 32.80 7.38 -11.60
CA LYS A 314 32.32 8.20 -12.71
C LYS A 314 32.77 9.65 -12.62
N PHE A 315 32.82 10.26 -11.44
CA PHE A 315 33.40 11.60 -11.26
C PHE A 315 34.88 11.64 -11.59
N ILE A 316 35.65 10.63 -11.15
CA ILE A 316 37.08 10.49 -11.48
C ILE A 316 37.28 10.38 -13.00
N GLU A 317 36.43 9.61 -13.69
CA GLU A 317 36.47 9.51 -15.16
C GLU A 317 36.18 10.86 -15.84
N LEU A 318 35.17 11.59 -15.36
CA LEU A 318 34.82 12.90 -15.90
C LEU A 318 35.94 13.93 -15.70
N GLN A 319 36.61 13.91 -14.56
CA GLN A 319 37.75 14.77 -14.25
C GLN A 319 38.95 14.56 -15.19
N LYS A 320 39.18 13.32 -15.63
CA LYS A 320 40.24 13.03 -16.63
C LYS A 320 39.98 13.75 -17.95
N ASN A 321 38.72 13.93 -18.31
CA ASN A 321 38.32 14.58 -19.56
C ASN A 321 38.11 16.09 -19.39
N ASN A 322 37.77 16.54 -18.19
CA ASN A 322 37.62 17.94 -17.84
C ASN A 322 38.02 18.17 -16.36
N PRO A 323 39.25 18.67 -16.11
CA PRO A 323 39.77 18.88 -14.75
C PRO A 323 38.95 19.88 -13.90
N ASP A 324 38.13 20.73 -14.52
CA ASP A 324 37.31 21.72 -13.81
C ASP A 324 36.07 21.10 -13.15
N ILE A 325 35.78 19.81 -13.40
CA ILE A 325 34.67 19.11 -12.75
C ILE A 325 35.05 18.81 -11.30
N GLU A 326 34.29 19.37 -10.36
CA GLU A 326 34.44 19.05 -8.93
C GLU A 326 33.93 17.64 -8.63
N ASN A 327 34.74 16.84 -7.90
CA ASN A 327 34.32 15.55 -7.39
C ASN A 327 33.79 15.72 -5.97
N PRO A 328 32.47 15.63 -5.75
CA PRO A 328 31.87 15.93 -4.46
C PRO A 328 32.17 14.88 -3.38
N PHE A 329 32.90 13.81 -3.73
CA PHE A 329 33.37 12.78 -2.79
C PHE A 329 34.74 13.06 -2.16
N ASP A 330 35.43 14.12 -2.61
CA ASP A 330 36.77 14.49 -2.15
C ASP A 330 36.74 15.62 -1.10
N VAL A 331 35.54 15.95 -0.59
CA VAL A 331 35.26 16.98 0.43
C VAL A 331 35.33 16.43 1.84
#